data_AF-A0AAU6ZTX0-F1
#
_entry.id   AF-A0AAU6ZTX0-F1
#
_cell.length_a   1.000
_cell.length_b   1.000
_cell.length_c   1.000
_cell.angle_alpha   90.00
_cell.angle_beta   90.00
_cell.angle_gamma   90.00
#
_symmetry.space_group_name_H-M   'P 1'
#
loop_
_entity.id
_entity.type
_entity.pdbx_description
1 polymer ?
#
loop_
_entity_poly.entity_id
_entity_poly.type
_entity_poly.pdbx_seq_one_letter_code
_entity_poly.pdbx_strand_id
1 'polypeptide(L)'
;MDAAAVTFLIAAALHAGFQLTVTVLVYPALSRIPPERWPDAHARHSRGIVPLVGVVYVLLAVSVCWMLLADRSGWTYAGAVLAAAVASVTAFGAAPIHGRLSERDDALVRRLLQIDTVRAVLAVLLLGVALGAAAQ
;
A
#
# COMPACT_ATOMS: atom_id res chain seq x y z
N MET A 1 -6.94 -1.08 -25.78
CA MET A 1 -6.63 -0.55 -24.44
C MET A 1 -5.37 0.28 -24.55
N ASP A 2 -5.39 1.50 -24.04
CA ASP A 2 -4.21 2.36 -23.97
C ASP A 2 -3.11 1.72 -23.11
N ALA A 3 -1.86 1.80 -23.55
CA ALA A 3 -0.72 1.21 -22.87
C ALA A 3 -0.50 1.83 -21.48
N ALA A 4 -0.79 3.12 -21.31
CA ALA A 4 -0.68 3.79 -20.01
C ALA A 4 -1.77 3.26 -19.04
N ALA A 5 -3.01 3.14 -19.51
CA ALA A 5 -4.11 2.56 -18.72
C ALA A 5 -3.84 1.10 -18.30
N VAL A 6 -3.33 0.26 -19.21
CA VAL A 6 -2.93 -1.13 -18.89
C VAL A 6 -1.81 -1.17 -17.86
N THR A 7 -0.79 -0.32 -18.01
CA THR A 7 0.34 -0.25 -17.08
C THR A 7 -0.12 0.18 -15.69
N PHE A 8 -1.00 1.18 -15.62
CA PHE A 8 -1.61 1.63 -14.36
C PHE A 8 -2.47 0.52 -13.72
N LEU A 9 -3.26 -0.21 -14.50
CA LEU A 9 -4.03 -1.34 -14.01
C LEU A 9 -3.14 -2.44 -13.41
N ILE A 10 -2.06 -2.81 -14.09
CA ILE A 10 -1.11 -3.81 -13.58
C ILE A 10 -0.47 -3.34 -12.27
N ALA A 11 -0.02 -2.08 -12.21
CA ALA A 11 0.58 -1.52 -11.00
C ALA A 11 -0.42 -1.42 -9.84
N ALA A 12 -1.66 -1.02 -10.10
CA ALA A 12 -2.73 -0.97 -9.10
C ALA A 12 -3.11 -2.38 -8.61
N ALA A 13 -3.16 -3.37 -9.50
CA ALA A 13 -3.42 -4.77 -9.13
C ALA A 13 -2.28 -5.35 -8.27
N LEU A 14 -1.02 -5.08 -8.63
CA LEU A 14 0.14 -5.47 -7.83
C LEU A 14 0.10 -4.81 -6.44
N HIS A 15 -0.21 -3.52 -6.36
CA HIS A 15 -0.33 -2.79 -5.10
C HIS A 15 -1.47 -3.33 -4.24
N ALA A 16 -2.66 -3.55 -4.80
CA ALA A 16 -3.79 -4.10 -4.09
C ALA A 16 -3.51 -5.53 -3.59
N GLY A 17 -2.92 -6.38 -4.43
CA GLY A 17 -2.52 -7.75 -4.03
C GLY A 17 -1.50 -7.73 -2.89
N PHE A 18 -0.48 -6.86 -2.97
CA PHE A 18 0.46 -6.63 -1.88
C PHE A 18 -0.24 -6.19 -0.59
N GLN A 19 -1.08 -5.16 -0.68
CA GLN A 19 -1.76 -4.59 0.48
C GLN A 19 -2.69 -5.60 1.14
N LEU A 20 -3.51 -6.32 0.37
CA LEU A 20 -4.40 -7.36 0.89
C LEU A 20 -3.63 -8.52 1.52
N THR A 21 -2.49 -8.90 0.95
CA THR A 21 -1.59 -9.90 1.55
C THR A 21 -1.09 -9.43 2.91
N VAL A 22 -0.67 -8.16 3.02
CA VAL A 22 -0.25 -7.57 4.29
C VAL A 22 -1.39 -7.59 5.31
N THR A 23 -2.57 -7.15 4.91
CA THR A 23 -3.75 -7.02 5.78
C THR A 23 -4.28 -8.37 6.26
N VAL A 24 -4.39 -9.35 5.39
CA VAL A 24 -5.06 -10.63 5.69
C VAL A 24 -4.09 -11.66 6.27
N LEU A 25 -2.82 -11.64 5.89
CA LEU A 25 -1.85 -12.68 6.27
C LEU A 25 -0.75 -12.14 7.17
N VAL A 26 -0.04 -11.10 6.73
CA VAL A 26 1.20 -10.65 7.39
C VAL A 26 0.93 -10.02 8.74
N TYR A 27 0.02 -9.06 8.82
CA TYR A 27 -0.28 -8.33 10.06
C TYR A 27 -0.98 -9.20 11.11
N PRO A 28 -1.91 -10.10 10.76
CA PRO A 28 -2.43 -11.08 11.72
C PRO A 28 -1.35 -12.04 12.25
N ALA A 29 -0.37 -12.42 11.43
CA ALA A 29 0.75 -13.22 11.90
C ALA A 29 1.68 -12.43 12.85
N LEU A 30 1.99 -11.18 12.50
CA LEU A 30 2.86 -10.30 13.28
C LEU A 30 2.23 -9.91 14.63
N SER A 31 0.93 -9.63 14.68
CA SER A 31 0.24 -9.19 15.91
C SER A 31 0.16 -10.26 17.00
N ARG A 32 0.34 -11.53 16.64
CA ARG A 32 0.37 -12.67 17.56
C ARG A 32 1.75 -12.94 18.19
N ILE A 33 2.81 -12.24 17.75
CA ILE A 33 4.17 -12.47 18.27
C ILE A 33 4.31 -11.93 19.70
N PRO A 34 4.66 -12.76 20.70
CA PRO A 34 4.73 -12.31 22.08
C PRO A 34 5.87 -11.30 22.30
N PRO A 35 5.81 -10.45 23.35
CA PRO A 35 6.76 -9.36 23.59
C PRO A 35 8.23 -9.79 23.56
N GLU A 36 8.54 -10.97 24.12
CA GLU A 36 9.91 -11.47 24.28
C GLU A 36 10.58 -11.79 22.94
N ARG A 37 9.79 -12.08 21.89
CA ARG A 37 10.27 -12.36 20.54
C ARG A 37 10.06 -11.21 19.56
N TRP A 38 9.45 -10.12 20.03
CA TRP A 38 9.03 -9.02 19.17
C TRP A 38 10.21 -8.34 18.46
N PRO A 39 11.31 -7.93 19.14
CA PRO A 39 12.39 -7.19 18.48
C PRO A 39 12.95 -7.94 17.27
N ASP A 40 13.23 -9.23 17.43
CA ASP A 40 13.77 -10.07 16.35
C ASP A 40 12.76 -10.29 15.21
N ALA A 41 11.50 -10.57 15.56
CA ALA A 41 10.45 -10.82 14.58
C ALA A 41 10.11 -9.56 13.77
N HIS A 42 9.99 -8.41 14.43
CA HIS A 42 9.70 -7.13 13.79
C HIS A 42 10.87 -6.65 12.94
N ALA A 43 12.11 -6.80 13.40
CA ALA A 43 13.29 -6.48 12.60
C ALA A 43 13.36 -7.34 11.33
N ARG A 44 13.08 -8.65 11.43
CA ARG A 44 13.01 -9.54 10.26
C ARG A 44 11.88 -9.15 9.32
N HIS A 45 10.69 -8.85 9.84
CA HIS A 45 9.56 -8.36 9.05
C HIS A 45 9.93 -7.07 8.30
N SER A 46 10.48 -6.09 9.01
CA SER A 46 10.86 -4.79 8.45
C SER A 46 11.91 -4.91 7.35
N ARG A 47 12.97 -5.72 7.56
CA ARG A 47 13.98 -5.99 6.52
C ARG A 47 13.41 -6.64 5.26
N GLY A 48 12.41 -7.51 5.41
CA GLY A 48 11.77 -8.19 4.28
C GLY A 48 10.76 -7.30 3.54
N ILE A 49 9.93 -6.56 4.28
CA ILE A 49 8.80 -5.81 3.70
C ILE A 49 9.24 -4.49 3.07
N VAL A 50 10.25 -3.81 3.63
CA VAL A 50 10.64 -2.45 3.18
C VAL A 50 11.07 -2.40 1.71
N PRO A 51 11.95 -3.29 1.21
CA PRO A 51 12.31 -3.29 -0.21
C PRO A 51 11.09 -3.55 -1.12
N LEU A 52 10.22 -4.47 -0.72
CA LEU A 52 9.01 -4.82 -1.47
C LEU A 52 8.04 -3.63 -1.56
N VAL A 53 7.80 -2.93 -0.44
CA VAL A 53 7.01 -1.70 -0.41
C VAL A 53 7.61 -0.67 -1.37
N GLY A 54 8.93 -0.45 -1.31
CA GLY A 54 9.62 0.50 -2.17
C GLY A 54 9.36 0.23 -3.66
N VAL A 55 9.57 -1.02 -4.10
CA VAL A 55 9.34 -1.42 -5.50
C VAL A 55 7.89 -1.20 -5.92
N VAL A 56 6.93 -1.70 -5.13
CA VAL A 56 5.50 -1.61 -5.46
C VAL A 56 5.04 -0.15 -5.55
N TYR A 57 5.48 0.72 -4.63
CA TYR A 57 5.09 2.13 -4.64
C TYR A 57 5.77 2.92 -5.75
N VAL A 58 7.02 2.62 -6.10
CA VAL A 58 7.70 3.26 -7.24
C VAL A 58 7.00 2.89 -8.54
N LEU A 59 6.66 1.62 -8.75
CA LEU A 59 5.92 1.18 -9.93
C LEU A 59 4.55 1.88 -10.03
N LEU A 60 3.83 1.98 -8.92
CA LEU A 60 2.56 2.70 -8.87
C LEU A 60 2.74 4.18 -9.22
N ALA A 61 3.71 4.87 -8.60
CA ALA A 61 3.97 6.28 -8.86
C ALA A 61 4.33 6.55 -10.33
N VAL A 62 5.23 5.74 -10.90
CA VAL A 62 5.63 5.85 -12.31
C VAL A 62 4.43 5.64 -13.24
N SER A 63 3.60 4.62 -12.97
CA SER A 63 2.42 4.34 -13.79
C SER A 63 1.37 5.47 -13.76
N VAL A 64 1.14 6.08 -12.60
CA VAL A 64 0.25 7.24 -12.44
C VAL A 64 0.80 8.46 -13.18
N CYS A 65 2.10 8.73 -13.06
CA CYS A 65 2.74 9.82 -13.79
C CYS A 65 2.64 9.65 -15.29
N TRP A 66 2.86 8.42 -15.81
CA TRP A 66 2.66 8.14 -17.24
C TRP A 66 1.20 8.37 -17.63
N MET A 67 0.25 7.81 -16.88
CA MET A 67 -1.18 7.97 -17.17
C MET A 67 -1.60 9.45 -17.22
N LEU A 68 -1.12 10.29 -16.29
CA LEU A 68 -1.37 11.75 -16.28
C LEU A 68 -0.77 12.50 -17.48
N LEU A 69 0.30 11.98 -18.08
CA LEU A 69 0.91 12.54 -19.29
C LEU A 69 0.16 12.11 -20.56
N ALA A 70 -0.42 10.91 -20.54
CA ALA A 70 -1.13 10.33 -21.68
C ALA A 70 -2.61 10.77 -21.77
N ASP A 71 -3.27 10.95 -20.63
CA ASP A 71 -4.70 11.23 -20.55
C ASP A 71 -5.05 12.23 -19.43
N ARG A 72 -6.17 12.93 -19.59
CA ARG A 72 -6.72 13.90 -18.60
C ARG A 72 -8.19 13.65 -18.29
N SER A 73 -8.63 12.39 -18.34
CA SER A 73 -9.98 12.02 -17.95
C SER A 73 -10.20 12.12 -16.43
N GLY A 74 -11.48 12.11 -16.02
CA GLY A 74 -11.86 12.03 -14.60
C GLY A 74 -11.30 10.78 -13.89
N TRP A 75 -11.18 9.66 -14.61
CA TRP A 75 -10.58 8.42 -14.08
C TRP A 75 -9.10 8.60 -13.77
N THR A 76 -8.36 9.28 -14.66
CA THR A 76 -6.94 9.55 -14.46
C THR A 76 -6.70 10.42 -13.23
N TYR A 77 -7.49 11.49 -13.06
CA TYR A 77 -7.41 12.33 -11.86
C TYR A 77 -7.83 11.60 -10.58
N ALA A 78 -8.89 10.80 -10.62
CA ALA A 78 -9.31 9.99 -9.48
C ALA A 78 -8.22 8.99 -9.06
N GLY A 79 -7.57 8.35 -10.04
CA GLY A 79 -6.47 7.41 -9.82
C GLY A 79 -5.27 8.09 -9.17
N ALA A 80 -4.90 9.28 -9.64
CA ALA A 80 -3.82 10.07 -9.08
C ALA A 80 -4.08 10.49 -7.62
N VAL A 81 -5.30 10.96 -7.33
CA VAL A 81 -5.70 11.34 -5.96
C VAL A 81 -5.66 10.14 -5.01
N LEU A 82 -6.20 8.99 -5.43
CA LEU A 82 -6.19 7.78 -4.62
C LEU A 82 -4.75 7.25 -4.40
N ALA A 83 -3.91 7.24 -5.42
CA ALA A 83 -2.51 6.84 -5.28
C ALA A 83 -1.75 7.76 -4.32
N ALA A 84 -1.98 9.08 -4.40
CA ALA A 84 -1.41 10.05 -3.47
C ALA A 84 -1.92 9.85 -2.04
N ALA A 85 -3.21 9.54 -1.85
CA ALA A 85 -3.79 9.24 -0.55
C ALA A 85 -3.18 7.97 0.07
N VAL A 86 -3.06 6.89 -0.71
CA VAL A 86 -2.40 5.64 -0.33
C VAL A 86 -0.95 5.89 0.11
N ALA A 87 -0.18 6.65 -0.69
CA ALA A 87 1.19 7.01 -0.37
C ALA A 87 1.27 7.83 0.94
N SER A 88 0.37 8.80 1.11
CA SER A 88 0.35 9.67 2.28
C SER A 88 -0.01 8.91 3.56
N VAL A 89 -1.04 8.07 3.55
CA VAL A 89 -1.42 7.24 4.70
C VAL A 89 -0.28 6.28 5.07
N THR A 90 0.45 5.77 4.08
CA THR A 90 1.59 4.88 4.32
C THR A 90 2.79 5.63 4.91
N ALA A 91 3.17 6.76 4.31
CA ALA A 91 4.33 7.55 4.70
C ALA A 91 4.17 8.25 6.06
N PHE A 92 2.97 8.77 6.36
CA PHE A 92 2.71 9.54 7.57
C PHE A 92 1.96 8.75 8.65
N GLY A 93 1.34 7.63 8.29
CA GLY A 93 0.62 6.76 9.22
C GLY A 93 1.41 5.51 9.59
N ALA A 94 1.61 4.61 8.62
CA ALA A 94 2.19 3.30 8.88
C ALA A 94 3.70 3.34 9.17
N ALA A 95 4.48 4.06 8.35
CA ALA A 95 5.94 4.11 8.48
C ALA A 95 6.43 4.66 9.83
N PRO A 96 5.88 5.77 10.37
CA PRO A 96 6.30 6.27 11.69
C PRO A 96 5.92 5.31 12.82
N ILE A 97 4.81 4.58 12.71
CA ILE A 97 4.44 3.57 13.71
C ILE A 97 5.42 2.40 13.68
N HIS A 98 5.81 1.91 12.51
CA HIS A 98 6.85 0.88 12.41
C HIS A 98 8.18 1.34 13.01
N GLY A 99 8.57 2.61 12.83
CA GLY A 99 9.77 3.18 13.44
C GLY A 99 9.73 3.25 14.98
N ARG A 100 8.53 3.25 15.57
CA ARG A 100 8.33 3.27 17.03
C ARG A 100 8.16 1.88 17.66
N LEU A 101 7.94 0.86 16.83
CA LEU A 101 7.69 -0.52 17.27
C LEU A 101 8.99 -1.34 17.42
N SER A 102 10.08 -0.72 17.89
CA SER A 102 11.31 -1.46 18.25
C SER A 102 11.06 -2.46 19.38
N GLU A 103 10.13 -2.11 20.27
CA GLU A 103 9.56 -2.97 21.30
C GLU A 103 8.06 -3.14 21.06
N ARG A 104 7.46 -4.18 21.66
CA ARG A 104 6.03 -4.43 21.50
C ARG A 104 5.23 -3.39 22.29
N ASP A 105 4.40 -2.66 21.56
CA ASP A 105 3.37 -1.77 22.12
C ASP A 105 2.02 -2.14 21.48
N ASP A 106 1.12 -2.72 22.28
CA ASP A 106 -0.18 -3.18 21.79
C ASP A 106 -1.08 -2.03 21.31
N ALA A 107 -0.94 -0.82 21.84
CA ALA A 107 -1.69 0.34 21.37
C ALA A 107 -1.21 0.79 19.99
N LEU A 108 0.10 0.79 19.77
CA LEU A 108 0.68 1.06 18.45
C LEU A 108 0.36 -0.05 17.45
N VAL A 109 0.36 -1.32 17.85
CA VAL A 109 -0.08 -2.43 17.00
C VAL A 109 -1.55 -2.28 16.60
N ARG A 110 -2.45 -1.97 17.55
CA ARG A 110 -3.87 -1.72 17.22
C ARG A 110 -4.02 -0.55 16.24
N ARG A 111 -3.30 0.55 16.47
CA ARG A 111 -3.32 1.71 15.57
C ARG A 111 -2.77 1.37 14.19
N LEU A 112 -1.72 0.56 14.11
CA LEU A 112 -1.18 0.07 12.84
C LEU A 112 -2.24 -0.70 12.05
N LEU A 113 -2.98 -1.61 12.69
CA LEU A 113 -4.04 -2.39 12.04
C LEU A 113 -5.21 -1.50 11.56
N GLN A 114 -5.55 -0.45 12.30
CA GLN A 114 -6.55 0.53 11.88
C GLN A 114 -6.11 1.29 10.61
N ILE A 115 -4.87 1.79 10.60
CA ILE A 115 -4.29 2.45 9.43
C ILE A 115 -4.20 1.49 8.25
N ASP A 116 -3.86 0.23 8.50
CA ASP A 116 -3.80 -0.78 7.47
C ASP A 116 -5.15 -1.07 6.81
N THR A 117 -6.23 -1.06 7.59
CA THR A 117 -7.59 -1.18 7.08
C THR A 117 -7.91 -0.04 6.10
N VAL A 118 -7.53 1.19 6.43
CA VAL A 118 -7.68 2.35 5.53
C VAL A 118 -6.85 2.14 4.26
N ARG A 119 -5.60 1.70 4.38
CA ARG A 119 -4.73 1.40 3.23
C ARG A 119 -5.32 0.32 2.33
N ALA A 120 -5.91 -0.73 2.89
CA ALA A 120 -6.56 -1.80 2.15
C ALA A 120 -7.79 -1.31 1.37
N VAL A 121 -8.65 -0.51 2.01
CA VAL A 121 -9.81 0.11 1.33
C VAL A 121 -9.35 0.99 0.18
N LEU A 122 -8.36 1.87 0.41
CA LEU A 122 -7.84 2.74 -0.63
C LEU A 122 -7.20 1.95 -1.79
N ALA A 123 -6.49 0.86 -1.51
CA ALA A 123 -5.89 0.01 -2.54
C ALA A 123 -6.95 -0.68 -3.42
N VAL A 124 -8.04 -1.16 -2.82
CA VAL A 124 -9.17 -1.75 -3.57
C VAL A 124 -9.89 -0.69 -4.41
N LEU A 125 -10.12 0.51 -3.86
CA LEU A 125 -10.72 1.62 -4.60
C LEU A 125 -9.84 2.04 -5.79
N LEU A 126 -8.53 2.12 -5.58
CA LEU A 126 -7.56 2.46 -6.63
C LEU A 126 -7.59 1.43 -7.76
N LEU A 127 -7.65 0.14 -7.43
CA LEU A 127 -7.82 -0.93 -8.42
C LEU A 127 -9.14 -0.78 -9.19
N GLY A 128 -10.24 -0.47 -8.50
CA GLY A 128 -11.54 -0.21 -9.15
C GLY A 128 -11.48 0.96 -10.15
N VAL A 129 -10.80 2.05 -9.78
CA VAL A 129 -10.56 3.19 -10.68
C VAL A 129 -9.68 2.80 -11.87
N ALA A 130 -8.64 2.00 -11.65
CA ALA A 130 -7.78 1.53 -12.72
C ALA A 130 -8.52 0.62 -13.72
N LEU A 131 -9.45 -0.22 -13.23
CA LEU A 131 -10.34 -1.00 -14.08
C LEU A 131 -11.27 -0.10 -14.92
N GLY A 132 -11.84 0.95 -14.31
CA GLY A 132 -12.66 1.94 -15.02
C GLY A 132 -11.87 2.70 -16.10
N ALA A 133 -10.64 3.12 -15.78
CA ALA A 133 -9.74 3.76 -16.74
C ALA A 133 -9.44 2.85 -17.94
N ALA A 134 -9.17 1.57 -17.68
CA ALA A 134 -8.80 0.57 -18.68
C ALA A 134 -9.96 0.05 -19.55
N ALA A 135 -11.21 0.28 -19.13
CA ALA A 135 -12.42 -0.16 -19.83
C ALA A 135 -12.96 0.87 -20.85
N GLN A 136 -12.34 2.05 -20.95
CA GLN A 136 -12.63 3.07 -21.96
C GLN A 136 -11.79 2.84 -23.23
#